data_AF-A0AAU2NPP8-F1
#
_entry.id   AF-A0AAU2NPP8-F1
#
_cell.length_a   1.000
_cell.length_b   1.000
_cell.length_c   1.000
_cell.angle_alpha   90.00
_cell.angle_beta   90.00
_cell.angle_gamma   90.00
#
_symmetry.space_group_name_H-M   'P 1'
#
loop_
_entity.id
_entity.type
_entity.pdbx_description
1 polymer ?
#
loop_
_entity_poly.entity_id
_entity_poly.type
_entity_poly.pdbx_seq_one_letter_code
_entity_poly.pdbx_strand_id
1 'polypeptide(L)'
;MSSPSGGGFRTTVQAADDREMPTRTAGTRTIPGPRMRRAHRTVPRLPVPVPVAAPAPPSRLPRPTRSVALSSVTATAVLTLAGCGVLILHLVRRQTGTTGLLVGLGLATVPLPFVLGGLAWLNQTARVPLRHTVFCLGWGAFAATTAAILANGWTSTYLTAHQGSLGEMLGADLVTPVIEESAKGAALLVLLLPLGQRLRCRGHRTDRPCATVLRPLPGPRAPRPYDRRPALPHARGRLRPYLRPLPYLRPYPLTHDRPRARARPRTLAAGVVLGGITACGFAFTENALYLGRAFTDDQQQRLDSIGLGASPSLRDFDSTVQTFVLRGLLSPFAHPLFTALTGLGLAVTLTTGRRWLARLAAPAGLLLAMALHGTWNAAADLGTHGFLLVYAMLMVPCFAALICFAAWARARTARRSARRAKGPERGR
;
A
#
# COMPACT_ATOMS: atom_id res chain seq x y z
N MET A 1 -47.17 20.44 44.31
CA MET A 1 -48.55 20.53 43.79
C MET A 1 -48.47 20.43 42.28
N SER A 2 -49.16 19.54 41.56
CA SER A 2 -49.94 18.35 41.97
C SER A 2 -50.00 17.33 40.83
N SER A 3 -50.13 16.05 41.15
CA SER A 3 -50.41 14.90 40.24
C SER A 3 -51.92 14.83 39.90
N PRO A 4 -52.50 13.79 39.22
CA PRO A 4 -51.97 12.55 38.60
C PRO A 4 -52.41 12.42 37.10
N SER A 5 -52.47 11.30 36.35
CA SER A 5 -52.46 9.83 36.58
C SER A 5 -51.89 9.11 35.33
N GLY A 6 -51.04 8.08 35.41
CA GLY A 6 -51.42 6.64 35.49
C GLY A 6 -51.00 5.88 34.19
N GLY A 7 -50.78 4.55 34.11
CA GLY A 7 -50.66 3.50 35.13
C GLY A 7 -50.46 2.08 34.51
N GLY A 8 -49.62 1.23 35.12
CA GLY A 8 -49.37 -0.20 34.77
C GLY A 8 -48.00 -0.48 34.10
N PHE A 9 -47.04 -1.26 34.63
CA PHE A 9 -46.95 -2.66 35.14
C PHE A 9 -46.77 -3.73 34.02
N ARG A 10 -45.84 -4.71 34.10
CA ARG A 10 -44.74 -4.95 35.08
C ARG A 10 -43.59 -5.85 34.54
N THR A 11 -42.50 -5.86 35.29
CA THR A 11 -41.22 -6.63 35.32
C THR A 11 -41.37 -8.18 35.51
N THR A 12 -40.38 -9.11 35.45
CA THR A 12 -38.89 -9.12 35.21
C THR A 12 -38.31 -10.56 35.01
N VAL A 13 -37.18 -10.67 34.29
CA VAL A 13 -35.92 -11.43 34.58
C VAL A 13 -35.91 -12.64 35.57
N GLN A 14 -35.75 -13.86 35.03
CA GLN A 14 -34.69 -14.89 35.26
C GLN A 14 -34.08 -15.16 36.67
N ALA A 15 -34.13 -16.43 37.17
CA ALA A 15 -33.00 -17.31 37.59
C ALA A 15 -33.37 -18.48 38.56
N ALA A 16 -32.60 -19.60 38.49
CA ALA A 16 -32.44 -20.69 39.49
C ALA A 16 -33.68 -21.58 39.84
N ASP A 17 -33.58 -22.79 40.43
CA ASP A 17 -32.41 -23.63 40.75
C ASP A 17 -32.69 -25.16 40.76
N ASP A 18 -31.59 -25.93 40.79
CA ASP A 18 -31.27 -27.29 41.28
C ASP A 18 -32.19 -28.56 41.31
N ARG A 19 -31.48 -29.70 41.23
CA ARG A 19 -31.75 -31.14 41.53
C ARG A 19 -33.06 -31.60 42.21
N GLU A 20 -33.57 -32.77 41.75
CA GLU A 20 -33.52 -34.03 42.54
C GLU A 20 -33.79 -35.32 41.73
N MET A 21 -33.54 -36.50 42.32
CA MET A 21 -33.83 -37.85 41.75
C MET A 21 -34.03 -38.87 42.88
N PRO A 22 -35.07 -39.72 42.82
CA PRO A 22 -34.88 -41.15 42.48
C PRO A 22 -35.91 -41.59 41.39
N THR A 23 -36.47 -42.79 41.19
CA THR A 23 -36.58 -44.06 41.97
C THR A 23 -36.79 -45.28 41.03
N ARG A 24 -36.87 -46.50 41.58
CA ARG A 24 -37.15 -47.78 40.89
C ARG A 24 -38.59 -48.27 41.12
N THR A 25 -39.09 -49.16 40.25
CA THR A 25 -39.59 -50.56 40.51
C THR A 25 -40.43 -51.08 39.32
N ALA A 26 -40.83 -52.35 39.18
CA ALA A 26 -40.13 -53.64 39.33
C ALA A 26 -41.02 -54.81 38.81
N GLY A 27 -40.41 -55.96 38.45
CA GLY A 27 -41.12 -57.22 38.11
C GLY A 27 -41.23 -57.53 36.60
N THR A 28 -41.39 -58.78 36.16
CA THR A 28 -41.60 -60.06 36.88
C THR A 28 -40.84 -61.26 36.26
N ARG A 29 -40.87 -62.42 36.95
CA ARG A 29 -40.22 -63.72 36.66
C ARG A 29 -40.67 -64.31 35.28
N THR A 30 -39.98 -65.25 34.61
CA THR A 30 -39.60 -66.62 35.06
C THR A 30 -38.51 -67.33 34.23
N ILE A 31 -37.94 -68.38 34.83
CA ILE A 31 -37.06 -69.46 34.29
C ILE A 31 -37.53 -70.73 35.08
N PRO A 32 -37.68 -71.97 34.53
CA PRO A 32 -36.77 -72.68 33.62
C PRO A 32 -37.42 -73.50 32.48
N GLY A 33 -36.60 -74.20 31.67
CA GLY A 33 -37.07 -75.31 30.83
C GLY A 33 -36.11 -75.82 29.74
N PRO A 34 -35.15 -76.72 30.05
CA PRO A 34 -34.34 -77.39 29.03
C PRO A 34 -34.98 -78.73 28.59
N ARG A 35 -35.12 -78.99 27.27
CA ARG A 35 -35.15 -80.37 26.76
C ARG A 35 -34.80 -80.51 25.27
N MET A 36 -34.13 -81.64 25.02
CA MET A 36 -33.60 -82.17 23.76
C MET A 36 -34.64 -82.20 22.61
N ARG A 37 -34.30 -81.79 21.37
CA ARG A 37 -33.36 -82.36 20.37
C ARG A 37 -34.04 -83.39 19.44
N ARG A 38 -34.49 -82.94 18.27
CA ARG A 38 -34.40 -83.73 17.02
C ARG A 38 -34.07 -82.79 15.84
N ALA A 39 -33.55 -83.35 14.76
CA ALA A 39 -32.71 -82.64 13.80
C ALA A 39 -33.26 -82.69 12.35
N HIS A 40 -32.61 -81.90 11.50
CA HIS A 40 -32.69 -81.89 10.03
C HIS A 40 -34.04 -81.48 9.40
N ARG A 41 -34.11 -80.20 9.02
CA ARG A 41 -34.40 -79.88 7.61
C ARG A 41 -33.54 -78.70 7.16
N THR A 42 -32.82 -78.88 6.06
CA THR A 42 -31.96 -77.86 5.46
C THR A 42 -32.81 -76.87 4.65
N VAL A 43 -33.17 -75.76 5.27
CA VAL A 43 -33.84 -74.64 4.58
C VAL A 43 -32.78 -73.79 3.85
N PRO A 44 -32.95 -73.49 2.56
CA PRO A 44 -32.01 -72.64 1.83
C PRO A 44 -32.00 -71.22 2.44
N ARG A 45 -30.79 -70.71 2.70
CA ARG A 45 -30.58 -69.43 3.38
C ARG A 45 -30.82 -68.28 2.40
N LEU A 46 -31.99 -67.64 2.49
CA LEU A 46 -32.29 -66.38 1.81
C LEU A 46 -31.14 -65.36 2.07
N PRO A 47 -30.69 -64.62 1.05
CA PRO A 47 -29.61 -63.65 1.22
C PRO A 47 -30.06 -62.52 2.13
N VAL A 48 -29.27 -62.26 3.18
CA VAL A 48 -29.51 -61.13 4.09
C VAL A 48 -29.34 -59.81 3.30
N PRO A 49 -30.29 -58.86 3.39
CA PRO A 49 -30.11 -57.55 2.77
C PRO A 49 -28.89 -56.86 3.35
N VAL A 50 -27.86 -56.64 2.53
CA VAL A 50 -26.73 -55.78 2.89
C VAL A 50 -27.27 -54.35 3.02
N PRO A 51 -27.08 -53.67 4.17
CA PRO A 51 -27.53 -52.30 4.31
C PRO A 51 -26.77 -51.41 3.33
N VAL A 52 -27.48 -50.89 2.31
CA VAL A 52 -26.92 -49.95 1.34
C VAL A 52 -26.51 -48.70 2.10
N ALA A 53 -25.20 -48.46 2.19
CA ALA A 53 -24.67 -47.29 2.87
C ALA A 53 -25.20 -46.02 2.19
N ALA A 54 -25.96 -45.21 2.93
CA ALA A 54 -26.50 -43.96 2.42
C ALA A 54 -25.37 -43.06 1.89
N PRO A 55 -25.55 -42.39 0.72
CA PRO A 55 -24.51 -41.56 0.14
C PRO A 55 -24.15 -40.43 1.11
N ALA A 56 -22.88 -40.36 1.51
CA ALA A 56 -22.40 -39.37 2.46
C ALA A 56 -22.71 -37.95 1.93
N PRO A 57 -23.20 -37.03 2.79
CA PRO A 57 -23.57 -35.69 2.35
C PRO A 57 -22.36 -34.98 1.74
N PRO A 58 -22.53 -34.23 0.63
CA PRO A 58 -21.42 -33.62 -0.08
C PRO A 58 -20.63 -32.71 0.86
N SER A 59 -19.34 -33.00 1.01
CA SER A 59 -18.48 -32.31 1.97
C SER A 59 -18.43 -30.83 1.65
N ARG A 60 -19.07 -30.01 2.51
CA ARG A 60 -19.18 -28.57 2.33
C ARG A 60 -17.76 -27.97 2.27
N LEU A 61 -17.31 -27.63 1.06
CA LEU A 61 -16.01 -26.97 0.84
C LEU A 61 -15.89 -25.80 1.82
N PRO A 62 -14.85 -25.79 2.69
CA PRO A 62 -14.78 -24.82 3.77
C PRO A 62 -14.77 -23.40 3.19
N ARG A 63 -15.84 -22.63 3.48
CA ARG A 63 -15.96 -21.23 3.06
C ARG A 63 -14.66 -20.51 3.46
N PRO A 64 -14.00 -19.78 2.54
CA PRO A 64 -12.68 -19.24 2.80
C PRO A 64 -12.77 -18.15 3.86
N THR A 65 -12.51 -18.53 5.11
CA THR A 65 -12.36 -17.60 6.23
C THR A 65 -11.32 -16.54 5.85
N ARG A 66 -11.80 -15.30 5.68
CA ARG A 66 -10.95 -14.13 5.52
C ARG A 66 -10.31 -13.92 6.88
N SER A 67 -9.01 -14.17 6.99
CA SER A 67 -8.30 -14.16 8.27
C SER A 67 -8.42 -12.80 8.95
N VAL A 68 -9.03 -12.76 10.13
CA VAL A 68 -9.32 -11.53 10.89
C VAL A 68 -8.05 -10.69 11.10
N ALA A 69 -6.91 -11.33 11.37
CA ALA A 69 -5.59 -10.69 11.50
C ALA A 69 -5.06 -9.99 10.23
N LEU A 70 -5.66 -10.22 9.05
CA LEU A 70 -5.37 -9.44 7.84
C LEU A 70 -6.30 -8.23 7.72
N SER A 71 -7.53 -8.35 8.26
CA SER A 71 -8.48 -7.25 8.36
C SER A 71 -7.99 -6.19 9.37
N SER A 72 -7.40 -6.62 10.49
CA SER A 72 -6.83 -5.68 11.48
C SER A 72 -5.66 -4.88 10.89
N VAL A 73 -4.66 -5.52 10.26
CA VAL A 73 -3.52 -4.79 9.65
C VAL A 73 -3.97 -3.80 8.57
N THR A 74 -4.96 -4.15 7.76
CA THR A 74 -5.52 -3.21 6.77
C THR A 74 -6.35 -2.10 7.41
N ALA A 75 -7.13 -2.40 8.46
CA ALA A 75 -7.85 -1.38 9.23
C ALA A 75 -6.89 -0.41 9.94
N THR A 76 -5.84 -0.89 10.60
CA THR A 76 -4.81 -0.04 11.23
C THR A 76 -4.16 0.87 10.20
N ALA A 77 -3.74 0.35 9.04
CA ALA A 77 -3.13 1.19 8.00
C ALA A 77 -4.10 2.27 7.46
N VAL A 78 -5.39 1.96 7.32
CA VAL A 78 -6.43 2.93 6.92
C VAL A 78 -6.69 3.96 8.02
N LEU A 79 -6.77 3.54 9.29
CA LEU A 79 -6.98 4.42 10.44
C LEU A 79 -5.78 5.36 10.65
N THR A 80 -4.54 4.88 10.49
CA THR A 80 -3.35 5.74 10.52
C THR A 80 -3.36 6.75 9.38
N LEU A 81 -3.69 6.34 8.15
CA LEU A 81 -3.80 7.26 7.01
C LEU A 81 -4.93 8.28 7.20
N ALA A 82 -6.06 7.89 7.77
CA ALA A 82 -7.16 8.80 8.10
C ALA A 82 -6.77 9.78 9.23
N GLY A 83 -6.07 9.32 10.26
CA GLY A 83 -5.53 10.16 11.32
C GLY A 83 -4.52 11.19 10.80
N CYS A 84 -3.59 10.77 9.94
CA CYS A 84 -2.71 11.69 9.20
C CYS A 84 -3.51 12.65 8.31
N GLY A 85 -4.60 12.21 7.68
CA GLY A 85 -5.49 13.04 6.87
C GLY A 85 -6.18 14.15 7.67
N VAL A 86 -6.69 13.82 8.86
CA VAL A 86 -7.28 14.82 9.78
C VAL A 86 -6.19 15.76 10.32
N LEU A 87 -5.02 15.22 10.68
CA LEU A 87 -3.91 16.01 11.22
C LEU A 87 -3.34 16.98 10.16
N ILE A 88 -3.11 16.55 8.92
CA ILE A 88 -2.58 17.43 7.87
C ILE A 88 -3.58 18.53 7.51
N LEU A 89 -4.88 18.24 7.43
CA LEU A 89 -5.92 19.26 7.23
C LEU A 89 -5.97 20.24 8.40
N HIS A 90 -5.81 19.78 9.64
CA HIS A 90 -5.72 20.66 10.80
C HIS A 90 -4.46 21.56 10.75
N LEU A 91 -3.29 21.00 10.42
CA LEU A 91 -2.03 21.73 10.32
C LEU A 91 -2.07 22.80 9.23
N VAL A 92 -2.54 22.45 8.02
CA VAL A 92 -2.69 23.42 6.92
C VAL A 92 -3.67 24.53 7.33
N ARG A 93 -4.87 24.19 7.85
CA ARG A 93 -5.84 25.18 8.35
C ARG A 93 -5.27 26.11 9.43
N ARG A 94 -4.35 25.62 10.28
CA ARG A 94 -3.67 26.43 11.30
C ARG A 94 -2.63 27.40 10.73
N GLN A 95 -2.14 27.17 9.51
CA GLN A 95 -1.19 28.05 8.80
C GLN A 95 -1.86 28.94 7.73
N THR A 96 -3.02 28.56 7.20
CA THR A 96 -3.69 29.24 6.07
C THR A 96 -5.09 29.79 6.40
N GLY A 97 -5.52 29.66 7.66
CA GLY A 97 -6.93 29.82 8.02
C GLY A 97 -7.86 28.86 7.25
N THR A 98 -9.16 29.14 7.28
CA THR A 98 -10.16 28.35 6.55
C THR A 98 -10.24 28.75 5.06
N THR A 99 -10.17 30.04 4.76
CA THR A 99 -10.27 30.55 3.37
C THR A 99 -9.06 30.14 2.54
N GLY A 100 -7.84 30.37 3.03
CA GLY A 100 -6.61 29.93 2.36
C GLY A 100 -6.53 28.42 2.18
N LEU A 101 -7.05 27.62 3.13
CA LEU A 101 -7.15 26.16 2.96
C LEU A 101 -8.04 25.79 1.75
N LEU A 102 -9.22 26.42 1.63
CA LEU A 102 -10.17 26.12 0.56
C LEU A 102 -9.65 26.58 -0.82
N VAL A 103 -9.09 27.80 -0.89
CA VAL A 103 -8.47 28.33 -2.12
C VAL A 103 -7.26 27.48 -2.52
N GLY A 104 -6.38 27.16 -1.56
CA GLY A 104 -5.20 26.33 -1.77
C GLY A 104 -5.55 24.93 -2.28
N LEU A 105 -6.54 24.24 -1.68
CA LEU A 105 -7.03 22.94 -2.16
C LEU A 105 -7.65 23.03 -3.56
N GLY A 106 -8.40 24.10 -3.85
CA GLY A 106 -8.96 24.38 -5.17
C GLY A 106 -7.88 24.52 -6.24
N LEU A 107 -6.93 25.43 -6.04
CA LEU A 107 -5.82 25.68 -6.96
C LEU A 107 -4.90 24.46 -7.11
N ALA A 108 -4.59 23.74 -6.02
CA ALA A 108 -3.79 22.52 -6.06
C ALA A 108 -4.48 21.36 -6.81
N THR A 109 -5.81 21.39 -6.95
CA THR A 109 -6.56 20.41 -7.75
C THR A 109 -6.36 20.63 -9.25
N VAL A 110 -6.05 21.85 -9.72
CA VAL A 110 -5.91 22.15 -11.17
C VAL A 110 -4.81 21.34 -11.88
N PRO A 111 -3.55 21.24 -11.39
CA PRO A 111 -2.52 20.43 -12.03
C PRO A 111 -2.73 18.92 -11.89
N LEU A 112 -3.49 18.47 -10.88
CA LEU A 112 -3.54 17.07 -10.46
C LEU A 112 -4.07 16.11 -11.57
N PRO A 113 -5.14 16.41 -12.33
CA PRO A 113 -5.57 15.60 -13.48
C PRO A 113 -4.51 15.42 -14.56
N PHE A 114 -3.71 16.44 -14.86
CA PHE A 114 -2.67 16.38 -15.91
C PHE A 114 -1.53 15.45 -15.50
N VAL A 115 -1.05 15.57 -14.25
CA VAL A 115 0.01 14.72 -13.70
C VAL A 115 -0.46 13.27 -13.59
N LEU A 116 -1.66 13.03 -13.06
CA LEU A 116 -2.26 11.70 -12.98
C LEU A 116 -2.54 11.11 -14.37
N GLY A 117 -2.91 11.92 -15.36
CA GLY A 117 -3.06 11.50 -16.75
C GLY A 117 -1.77 10.97 -17.37
N GLY A 118 -0.66 11.70 -17.20
CA GLY A 118 0.66 11.26 -17.64
C GLY A 118 1.13 9.97 -16.96
N LEU A 119 0.95 9.87 -15.64
CA LEU A 119 1.27 8.67 -14.87
C LEU A 119 0.36 7.48 -15.23
N ALA A 120 -0.91 7.71 -15.55
CA ALA A 120 -1.85 6.69 -16.03
C ALA A 120 -1.48 6.18 -17.43
N TRP A 121 -1.06 7.06 -18.34
CA TRP A 121 -0.55 6.70 -19.67
C TRP A 121 0.69 5.80 -19.60
N LEU A 122 1.62 6.09 -18.67
CA LEU A 122 2.75 5.20 -18.37
C LEU A 122 2.28 3.88 -17.73
N ASN A 123 1.30 3.92 -16.82
CA ASN A 123 0.76 2.74 -16.16
C ASN A 123 0.10 1.73 -17.13
N GLN A 124 -0.33 2.14 -18.33
CA GLN A 124 -0.78 1.20 -19.39
C GLN A 124 0.26 0.10 -19.67
N THR A 125 1.56 0.42 -19.53
CA THR A 125 2.69 -0.51 -19.66
C THR A 125 2.85 -1.37 -18.41
N ALA A 126 2.91 -0.75 -17.23
CA ALA A 126 3.19 -1.40 -15.96
C ALA A 126 2.04 -2.32 -15.51
N ARG A 127 0.79 -1.84 -15.63
CA ARG A 127 -0.45 -2.44 -15.12
C ARG A 127 -0.42 -2.65 -13.60
N VAL A 128 -0.01 -1.61 -12.88
CA VAL A 128 -0.21 -1.47 -11.43
C VAL A 128 -1.72 -1.35 -11.17
N PRO A 129 -2.31 -2.18 -10.29
CA PRO A 129 -3.74 -2.17 -10.01
C PRO A 129 -4.11 -1.00 -9.08
N LEU A 130 -5.30 -0.44 -9.30
CA LEU A 130 -5.80 0.79 -8.67
C LEU A 130 -5.60 0.85 -7.14
N ARG A 131 -5.82 -0.25 -6.41
CA ARG A 131 -5.64 -0.30 -4.95
C ARG A 131 -4.24 0.12 -4.46
N HIS A 132 -3.18 -0.08 -5.25
CA HIS A 132 -1.82 0.33 -4.85
C HIS A 132 -1.48 1.73 -5.32
N THR A 133 -2.07 2.21 -6.42
CA THR A 133 -1.92 3.62 -6.83
C THR A 133 -2.70 4.53 -5.88
N VAL A 134 -3.91 4.14 -5.44
CA VAL A 134 -4.68 4.83 -4.39
C VAL A 134 -3.94 4.81 -3.04
N PHE A 135 -3.34 3.67 -2.65
CA PHE A 135 -2.49 3.62 -1.46
C PHE A 135 -1.28 4.57 -1.56
N CYS A 136 -0.55 4.58 -2.68
CA CYS A 136 0.55 5.51 -2.90
C CYS A 136 0.09 6.97 -2.84
N LEU A 137 -1.01 7.31 -3.51
CA LEU A 137 -1.55 8.67 -3.53
C LEU A 137 -1.94 9.14 -2.12
N GLY A 138 -2.67 8.31 -1.36
CA GLY A 138 -3.06 8.63 0.01
C GLY A 138 -1.89 8.63 1.00
N TRP A 139 -0.88 7.77 0.82
CA TRP A 139 0.36 7.84 1.59
C TRP A 139 1.08 9.16 1.34
N GLY A 140 1.21 9.56 0.08
CA GLY A 140 1.78 10.85 -0.31
C GLY A 140 1.03 12.01 0.35
N ALA A 141 -0.27 12.10 0.10
CA ALA A 141 -1.12 13.22 0.49
C ALA A 141 -1.30 13.39 2.00
N PHE A 142 -1.21 12.30 2.78
CA PHE A 142 -1.47 12.31 4.22
C PHE A 142 -0.26 11.93 5.07
N ALA A 143 0.31 10.73 4.89
CA ALA A 143 1.37 10.22 5.78
C ALA A 143 2.72 10.91 5.54
N ALA A 144 3.14 11.02 4.28
CA ALA A 144 4.43 11.60 3.91
C ALA A 144 4.45 13.12 4.14
N THR A 145 3.37 13.82 3.80
CA THR A 145 3.19 15.26 4.07
C THR A 145 3.14 15.59 5.56
N THR A 146 2.43 14.80 6.37
CA THR A 146 2.44 14.95 7.84
C THR A 146 3.86 14.77 8.40
N ALA A 147 4.55 13.70 7.98
CA ALA A 147 5.92 13.44 8.41
C ALA A 147 6.88 14.56 7.99
N ALA A 148 6.75 15.07 6.77
CA ALA A 148 7.55 16.17 6.26
C ALA A 148 7.32 17.48 7.01
N ILE A 149 6.07 17.94 7.18
CA ILE A 149 5.79 19.20 7.89
C ILE A 149 6.33 19.15 9.34
N LEU A 150 6.11 18.04 10.05
CA LEU A 150 6.57 17.92 11.43
C LEU A 150 8.09 17.86 11.54
N ALA A 151 8.76 17.13 10.64
CA ALA A 151 10.22 17.02 10.64
C ALA A 151 10.91 18.28 10.10
N ASN A 152 10.48 18.81 8.94
CA ASN A 152 11.02 20.05 8.36
C ASN A 152 10.84 21.24 9.33
N GLY A 153 9.67 21.34 9.99
CA GLY A 153 9.40 22.38 10.99
C GLY A 153 10.35 22.29 12.18
N TRP A 154 10.49 21.10 12.78
CA TRP A 154 11.43 20.88 13.88
C TRP A 154 12.89 21.15 13.47
N THR A 155 13.30 20.67 12.30
CA THR A 155 14.65 20.86 11.76
C THR A 155 14.95 22.33 11.46
N SER A 156 14.01 23.07 10.88
CA SER A 156 14.16 24.51 10.63
C SER A 156 14.35 25.26 11.95
N THR A 157 13.47 25.06 12.94
CA THR A 157 13.62 25.69 14.27
C THR A 157 14.96 25.34 14.92
N TYR A 158 15.41 24.09 14.82
CA TYR A 158 16.70 23.66 15.37
C TYR A 158 17.89 24.30 14.64
N LEU A 159 17.89 24.33 13.30
CA LEU A 159 19.00 24.86 12.51
C LEU A 159 19.12 26.38 12.61
N THR A 160 18.01 27.13 12.50
CA THR A 160 18.00 28.59 12.68
C THR A 160 18.56 28.96 14.06
N ALA A 161 18.18 28.22 15.11
CA ALA A 161 18.65 28.48 16.48
C ALA A 161 20.15 28.21 16.72
N HIS A 162 20.83 27.43 15.87
CA HIS A 162 22.26 27.08 16.02
C HIS A 162 23.16 27.68 14.93
N GLN A 163 22.62 28.05 13.78
CA GLN A 163 23.39 28.47 12.59
C GLN A 163 22.81 29.70 11.87
N GLY A 164 21.71 30.30 12.37
CA GLY A 164 21.07 31.47 11.76
C GLY A 164 20.64 31.20 10.31
N SER A 165 20.89 32.17 9.42
CA SER A 165 20.54 32.11 8.00
C SER A 165 21.23 30.98 7.23
N LEU A 166 22.42 30.54 7.65
CA LEU A 166 23.06 29.34 7.10
C LEU A 166 22.22 28.09 7.42
N GLY A 167 21.65 28.02 8.62
CA GLY A 167 20.76 26.95 9.04
C GLY A 167 19.45 26.90 8.25
N GLU A 168 18.94 28.06 7.84
CA GLU A 168 17.73 28.18 7.02
C GLU A 168 17.96 27.65 5.60
N MET A 169 19.03 28.11 4.94
CA MET A 169 19.45 27.64 3.62
C MET A 169 19.71 26.12 3.62
N LEU A 170 20.53 25.61 4.56
CA LEU A 170 20.81 24.17 4.68
C LEU A 170 19.54 23.35 4.97
N GLY A 171 18.60 23.92 5.74
CA GLY A 171 17.31 23.32 6.04
C GLY A 171 16.41 23.19 4.81
N ALA A 172 16.33 24.23 3.98
CA ALA A 172 15.50 24.28 2.77
C ALA A 172 16.08 23.44 1.62
N ASP A 173 17.39 23.55 1.36
CA ASP A 173 18.02 23.01 0.15
C ASP A 173 18.56 21.59 0.30
N LEU A 174 18.95 21.19 1.52
CA LEU A 174 19.56 19.87 1.75
C LEU A 174 18.69 18.99 2.64
N VAL A 175 18.25 19.47 3.80
CA VAL A 175 17.58 18.59 4.76
C VAL A 175 16.12 18.32 4.40
N THR A 176 15.38 19.32 3.92
CA THR A 176 14.00 19.16 3.43
C THR A 176 13.88 18.10 2.32
N PRO A 177 14.67 18.13 1.23
CA PRO A 177 14.71 17.05 0.25
C PRO A 177 15.01 15.67 0.81
N VAL A 178 15.91 15.57 1.81
CA VAL A 178 16.26 14.31 2.47
C VAL A 178 15.10 13.74 3.28
N ILE A 179 14.41 14.58 4.06
CA ILE A 179 13.22 14.20 4.83
C ILE A 179 12.12 13.73 3.87
N GLU A 180 11.81 14.54 2.85
CA GLU A 180 10.68 14.32 1.99
C GLU A 180 10.81 13.11 1.06
N GLU A 181 11.92 12.97 0.34
CA GLU A 181 12.10 11.85 -0.58
C GLU A 181 12.22 10.52 0.18
N SER A 182 12.65 10.56 1.45
CA SER A 182 12.57 9.43 2.38
C SER A 182 11.11 9.11 2.77
N ALA A 183 10.32 10.12 3.16
CA ALA A 183 8.92 9.95 3.56
C ALA A 183 8.02 9.48 2.40
N LYS A 184 8.26 10.00 1.18
CA LYS A 184 7.66 9.55 -0.08
C LYS A 184 8.15 8.13 -0.42
N GLY A 185 9.45 7.86 -0.32
CA GLY A 185 10.06 6.55 -0.58
C GLY A 185 9.58 5.43 0.33
N ALA A 186 9.21 5.73 1.58
CA ALA A 186 8.71 4.76 2.56
C ALA A 186 7.47 3.98 2.08
N ALA A 187 6.57 4.60 1.30
CA ALA A 187 5.41 3.93 0.70
C ALA A 187 5.81 2.69 -0.11
N LEU A 188 6.91 2.81 -0.85
CA LEU A 188 7.42 1.77 -1.74
C LEU A 188 8.03 0.62 -0.92
N LEU A 189 8.71 0.93 0.17
CA LEU A 189 9.22 -0.07 1.12
C LEU A 189 8.08 -0.83 1.78
N VAL A 190 7.02 -0.15 2.24
CA VAL A 190 5.82 -0.77 2.83
C VAL A 190 5.14 -1.74 1.87
N LEU A 191 5.02 -1.39 0.58
CA LEU A 191 4.50 -2.30 -0.46
C LEU A 191 5.41 -3.52 -0.72
N LEU A 192 6.68 -3.49 -0.31
CA LEU A 192 7.67 -4.55 -0.52
C LEU A 192 7.90 -5.44 0.72
N LEU A 193 7.61 -4.97 1.94
CA LEU A 193 7.75 -5.77 3.17
C LEU A 193 7.04 -7.16 3.08
N PRO A 194 5.79 -7.28 2.58
CA PRO A 194 5.10 -8.57 2.47
C PRO A 194 5.71 -9.52 1.44
N LEU A 195 6.50 -9.02 0.49
CA LEU A 195 7.27 -9.82 -0.46
C LEU A 195 8.58 -10.31 0.18
N GLY A 196 9.31 -9.42 0.86
CA GLY A 196 10.57 -9.72 1.52
C GLY A 196 10.46 -10.85 2.55
N GLN A 197 9.45 -10.79 3.43
CA GLN A 197 9.19 -11.85 4.42
C GLN A 197 8.92 -13.20 3.75
N ARG A 198 8.06 -13.25 2.72
CA ARG A 198 7.69 -14.47 2.00
C ARG A 198 8.84 -15.07 1.17
N LEU A 199 9.78 -14.25 0.71
CA LEU A 199 10.99 -14.72 0.05
C LEU A 199 11.96 -15.37 1.06
N ARG A 200 12.13 -14.78 2.25
CA ARG A 200 12.96 -15.38 3.34
C ARG A 200 12.42 -16.75 3.76
N CYS A 201 11.10 -16.87 3.94
CA CYS A 201 10.42 -18.15 4.18
C CYS A 201 10.78 -19.22 3.11
N ARG A 202 10.80 -18.83 1.82
CA ARG A 202 11.12 -19.76 0.72
C ARG A 202 12.62 -20.00 0.53
N GLY A 203 13.48 -19.21 1.17
CA GLY A 203 14.94 -19.32 1.09
C GLY A 203 15.56 -20.27 2.11
N HIS A 204 14.83 -20.65 3.17
CA HIS A 204 15.35 -21.56 4.19
C HIS A 204 15.36 -23.00 3.67
N ARG A 205 16.49 -23.40 3.08
CA ARG A 205 16.68 -24.67 2.35
C ARG A 205 16.94 -25.87 3.28
N THR A 206 16.33 -25.87 4.46
CA THR A 206 16.54 -26.84 5.56
C THR A 206 15.27 -27.03 6.39
N ASP A 207 14.49 -28.06 6.04
CA ASP A 207 13.44 -28.83 6.77
C ASP A 207 12.76 -28.31 8.07
N ARG A 208 12.62 -27.00 8.25
CA ARG A 208 11.70 -26.42 9.24
C ARG A 208 10.53 -25.76 8.51
N PRO A 209 9.26 -26.15 8.80
CA PRO A 209 8.12 -25.47 8.22
C PRO A 209 8.14 -24.00 8.63
N CYS A 210 7.86 -23.10 7.69
CA CYS A 210 7.79 -21.67 7.97
C CYS A 210 6.75 -21.42 9.06
N ALA A 211 7.20 -20.98 10.23
CA ALA A 211 6.34 -20.80 11.41
C ALA A 211 5.20 -19.84 11.08
N THR A 212 4.00 -20.39 10.93
CA THR A 212 2.78 -19.59 10.97
C THR A 212 2.63 -19.16 12.41
N VAL A 213 2.52 -17.85 12.68
CA VAL A 213 2.36 -17.33 14.05
C VAL A 213 0.94 -17.64 14.53
N LEU A 214 0.79 -18.87 15.03
CA LEU A 214 -0.34 -19.38 15.79
C LEU A 214 0.28 -19.93 17.08
N ARG A 215 -0.07 -19.33 18.22
CA ARG A 215 0.30 -19.88 19.53
C ARG A 215 -0.23 -21.32 19.61
N PRO A 216 0.61 -22.32 19.90
CA PRO A 216 0.10 -23.63 20.26
C PRO A 216 -0.67 -23.52 21.58
N LEU A 217 -1.94 -23.92 21.59
CA LEU A 217 -2.55 -24.39 22.83
C LEU A 217 -1.85 -25.71 23.21
N PRO A 218 -1.58 -25.97 24.51
CA PRO A 218 -0.84 -27.15 24.94
C PRO A 218 -1.70 -28.41 24.82
N GLY A 219 -1.67 -29.05 23.65
CA GLY A 219 -2.23 -30.39 23.45
C GLY A 219 -1.35 -31.48 24.08
N PRO A 220 -1.92 -32.59 24.59
CA PRO A 220 -1.14 -33.69 25.17
C PRO A 220 -0.15 -34.31 24.18
N ARG A 221 1.01 -34.75 24.68
CA ARG A 221 2.01 -35.48 23.88
C ARG A 221 1.53 -36.91 23.63
N ALA A 222 1.30 -37.27 22.37
CA ALA A 222 1.08 -38.67 21.95
C ALA A 222 2.38 -39.27 21.37
N PRO A 223 2.65 -40.58 21.54
CA PRO A 223 3.87 -41.21 21.01
C PRO A 223 3.87 -41.36 19.48
N ARG A 224 5.06 -41.37 18.87
CA ARG A 224 5.25 -41.88 17.50
C ARG A 224 5.33 -43.41 17.51
N PRO A 225 4.82 -44.06 16.46
CA PRO A 225 5.65 -45.08 15.81
C PRO A 225 5.58 -45.10 14.26
N TYR A 226 6.72 -45.47 13.67
CA TYR A 226 6.94 -46.10 12.36
C TYR A 226 6.59 -45.40 11.01
N ASP A 227 7.45 -45.70 10.04
CA ASP A 227 7.41 -45.24 8.66
C ASP A 227 6.31 -45.91 7.82
N ARG A 228 5.56 -45.07 7.09
CA ARG A 228 5.13 -45.37 5.70
C ARG A 228 5.23 -44.09 4.87
N ARG A 229 6.02 -44.13 3.79
CA ARG A 229 5.99 -43.10 2.74
C ARG A 229 4.69 -43.23 1.92
N PRO A 230 3.82 -42.21 1.84
CA PRO A 230 2.79 -42.15 0.81
C PRO A 230 3.37 -41.52 -0.46
N ALA A 231 2.97 -42.00 -1.64
CA ALA A 231 3.34 -41.35 -2.90
C ALA A 231 2.78 -39.92 -2.96
N LEU A 232 3.57 -38.95 -3.43
CA LEU A 232 3.09 -37.56 -3.57
C LEU A 232 2.00 -37.47 -4.64
N PRO A 233 0.76 -37.07 -4.30
CA PRO A 233 -0.14 -36.51 -5.30
C PRO A 233 0.49 -35.20 -5.79
N HIS A 234 0.42 -34.94 -7.10
CA HIS A 234 0.84 -33.64 -7.65
C HIS A 234 -0.16 -32.54 -7.26
N ALA A 235 -0.07 -32.09 -6.01
CA ALA A 235 -0.84 -30.99 -5.45
C ALA A 235 -0.46 -29.67 -6.14
N ARG A 236 -1.05 -29.42 -7.32
CA ARG A 236 -1.06 -28.13 -8.03
C ARG A 236 -1.89 -27.11 -7.24
N GLY A 237 -1.44 -26.80 -6.03
CA GLY A 237 -2.10 -25.89 -5.10
C GLY A 237 -2.33 -24.54 -5.76
N ARG A 238 -3.60 -24.24 -6.05
CA ARG A 238 -4.02 -22.93 -6.55
C ARG A 238 -3.76 -21.90 -5.46
N LEU A 239 -2.57 -21.26 -5.49
CA LEU A 239 -2.22 -20.12 -4.64
C LEU A 239 -3.41 -19.15 -4.60
N ARG A 240 -3.94 -18.88 -3.38
CA ARG A 240 -5.04 -17.93 -3.16
C ARG A 240 -4.73 -16.64 -3.94
N PRO A 241 -5.71 -15.93 -4.54
CA PRO A 241 -5.43 -14.84 -5.49
C PRO A 241 -4.42 -13.79 -4.99
N TYR A 242 -4.46 -13.49 -3.71
CA TYR A 242 -3.63 -12.51 -2.99
C TYR A 242 -2.24 -13.04 -2.56
N LEU A 243 -1.98 -14.35 -2.69
CA LEU A 243 -0.67 -14.98 -2.48
C LEU A 243 0.17 -15.05 -3.77
N ARG A 244 -0.36 -14.57 -4.89
CA ARG A 244 0.43 -14.38 -6.12
C ARG A 244 1.36 -13.18 -5.91
N PRO A 245 2.67 -13.29 -6.24
CA PRO A 245 3.55 -12.12 -6.22
C PRO A 245 2.99 -11.06 -7.17
N LEU A 246 3.13 -9.78 -6.78
CA LEU A 246 2.61 -8.64 -7.53
C LEU A 246 3.02 -8.77 -9.01
N PRO A 247 2.08 -8.84 -9.97
CA PRO A 247 2.38 -9.36 -11.31
C PRO A 247 3.37 -8.50 -12.11
N TYR A 248 3.56 -7.25 -11.68
CA TYR A 248 4.50 -6.28 -12.19
C TYR A 248 5.82 -6.24 -11.39
N LEU A 249 5.79 -6.38 -10.06
CA LEU A 249 6.97 -6.54 -9.18
C LEU A 249 7.29 -8.04 -9.01
N ARG A 250 7.92 -8.63 -10.03
CA ARG A 250 8.30 -10.04 -10.06
C ARG A 250 9.82 -10.19 -9.95
N PRO A 251 10.36 -10.60 -8.78
CA PRO A 251 11.79 -10.86 -8.60
C PRO A 251 12.35 -11.85 -9.62
N TYR A 252 13.65 -11.72 -9.91
CA TYR A 252 14.35 -12.72 -10.71
C TYR A 252 14.42 -14.07 -9.96
N PRO A 253 14.10 -15.22 -10.58
CA PRO A 253 14.23 -16.51 -9.91
C PRO A 253 15.70 -16.84 -9.64
N LEU A 254 16.02 -17.27 -8.41
CA LEU A 254 17.37 -17.64 -7.97
C LEU A 254 17.90 -18.96 -8.60
N THR A 255 17.22 -19.49 -9.60
CA THR A 255 17.70 -20.62 -10.40
C THR A 255 18.78 -20.13 -11.36
N HIS A 256 19.99 -20.67 -11.19
CA HIS A 256 20.93 -20.87 -12.28
C HIS A 256 20.17 -21.58 -13.45
N ASP A 257 20.41 -21.35 -14.75
CA ASP A 257 21.68 -21.06 -15.43
C ASP A 257 21.56 -19.98 -16.53
N ARG A 258 21.31 -18.71 -16.18
CA ARG A 258 21.35 -17.60 -17.16
C ARG A 258 22.10 -16.36 -16.63
N PRO A 259 23.34 -16.09 -17.08
CA PRO A 259 24.24 -15.12 -16.43
C PRO A 259 23.92 -13.64 -16.72
N ARG A 260 22.99 -13.32 -17.64
CA ARG A 260 22.74 -11.93 -18.10
C ARG A 260 21.25 -11.59 -18.17
N ALA A 261 20.56 -11.69 -17.04
CA ALA A 261 19.16 -11.29 -16.89
C ALA A 261 19.00 -9.75 -16.99
N ARG A 262 18.45 -9.25 -18.11
CA ARG A 262 18.06 -7.84 -18.24
C ARG A 262 16.75 -7.57 -17.50
N ALA A 263 16.68 -6.45 -16.77
CA ALA A 263 15.48 -6.00 -16.06
C ALA A 263 14.23 -5.96 -16.96
N ARG A 264 13.05 -6.22 -16.37
CA ARG A 264 11.77 -6.24 -17.12
C ARG A 264 11.24 -4.80 -17.23
N PRO A 265 11.00 -4.23 -18.43
CA PRO A 265 10.50 -2.86 -18.58
C PRO A 265 9.20 -2.58 -17.81
N ARG A 266 8.32 -3.58 -17.68
CA ARG A 266 7.08 -3.48 -16.91
C ARG A 266 7.31 -3.28 -15.41
N THR A 267 8.41 -3.81 -14.88
CA THR A 267 8.77 -3.67 -13.46
C THR A 267 9.44 -2.32 -13.20
N LEU A 268 10.34 -1.90 -14.09
CA LEU A 268 10.92 -0.55 -14.06
C LEU A 268 9.84 0.53 -14.14
N ALA A 269 8.93 0.41 -15.12
CA ALA A 269 7.79 1.31 -15.26
C ALA A 269 6.83 1.25 -14.05
N ALA A 270 6.68 0.11 -13.39
CA ALA A 270 5.88 0.03 -12.16
C ALA A 270 6.54 0.73 -10.97
N GLY A 271 7.87 0.70 -10.87
CA GLY A 271 8.62 1.47 -9.88
C GLY A 271 8.42 2.97 -10.08
N VAL A 272 8.66 3.46 -11.31
CA VAL A 272 8.41 4.85 -11.72
C VAL A 272 6.96 5.29 -11.43
N VAL A 273 5.97 4.48 -11.82
CA VAL A 273 4.54 4.78 -11.59
C VAL A 273 4.19 4.83 -10.10
N LEU A 274 4.69 3.92 -9.27
CA LEU A 274 4.40 3.93 -7.83
C LEU A 274 5.09 5.11 -7.12
N GLY A 275 6.35 5.40 -7.47
CA GLY A 275 7.07 6.57 -6.94
C GLY A 275 6.39 7.88 -7.33
N GLY A 276 6.16 8.08 -8.63
CA GLY A 276 5.52 9.28 -9.16
C GLY A 276 4.09 9.51 -8.63
N ILE A 277 3.29 8.46 -8.44
CA ILE A 277 1.95 8.59 -7.83
C ILE A 277 2.02 8.91 -6.32
N THR A 278 3.04 8.41 -5.60
CA THR A 278 3.24 8.80 -4.20
C THR A 278 3.61 10.27 -4.10
N ALA A 279 4.53 10.74 -4.93
CA ALA A 279 4.92 12.14 -4.98
C ALA A 279 3.80 13.07 -5.48
N CYS A 280 2.95 12.60 -6.41
CA CYS A 280 1.79 13.34 -6.88
C CYS A 280 0.77 13.59 -5.75
N GLY A 281 0.60 12.62 -4.84
CA GLY A 281 -0.20 12.80 -3.63
C GLY A 281 0.43 13.81 -2.67
N PHE A 282 1.75 13.71 -2.45
CA PHE A 282 2.49 14.66 -1.61
C PHE A 282 2.36 16.09 -2.12
N ALA A 283 2.70 16.30 -3.39
CA ALA A 283 2.72 17.60 -4.06
C ALA A 283 1.34 18.25 -4.09
N PHE A 284 0.24 17.48 -4.11
CA PHE A 284 -1.11 18.02 -3.99
C PHE A 284 -1.31 18.75 -2.64
N THR A 285 -1.06 18.08 -1.52
CA THR A 285 -1.27 18.68 -0.19
C THR A 285 -0.24 19.77 0.12
N GLU A 286 0.99 19.59 -0.36
CA GLU A 286 2.05 20.60 -0.24
C GLU A 286 1.72 21.87 -1.06
N ASN A 287 1.29 21.72 -2.33
CA ASN A 287 0.82 22.84 -3.14
C ASN A 287 -0.37 23.55 -2.45
N ALA A 288 -1.31 22.80 -1.88
CA ALA A 288 -2.44 23.39 -1.16
C ALA A 288 -2.00 24.24 0.03
N LEU A 289 -0.92 23.86 0.72
CA LEU A 289 -0.32 24.65 1.80
C LEU A 289 0.44 25.89 1.30
N TYR A 290 1.21 25.79 0.22
CA TYR A 290 1.92 26.95 -0.33
C TYR A 290 0.94 27.98 -0.91
N LEU A 291 -0.03 27.52 -1.72
CA LEU A 291 -1.05 28.38 -2.34
C LEU A 291 -2.00 28.98 -1.30
N GLY A 292 -2.33 28.22 -0.25
CA GLY A 292 -3.16 28.71 0.85
C GLY A 292 -2.46 29.69 1.79
N ARG A 293 -1.12 29.63 1.92
CA ARG A 293 -0.32 30.66 2.61
C ARG A 293 -0.26 31.92 1.78
N ALA A 294 0.25 31.84 0.55
CA ALA A 294 0.35 32.98 -0.36
C ALA A 294 -0.97 33.76 -0.48
N PHE A 295 -2.12 33.07 -0.59
CA PHE A 295 -3.44 33.73 -0.62
C PHE A 295 -3.81 34.45 0.69
N THR A 296 -3.42 33.91 1.84
CA THR A 296 -3.67 34.52 3.15
C THR A 296 -2.75 35.72 3.38
N ASP A 297 -1.50 35.61 2.95
CA ASP A 297 -0.50 36.68 3.03
C ASP A 297 -0.89 37.85 2.10
N ASP A 298 -1.24 37.56 0.84
CA ASP A 298 -1.83 38.50 -0.13
C ASP A 298 -3.11 39.17 0.43
N GLN A 299 -4.03 38.37 1.00
CA GLN A 299 -5.27 38.90 1.59
C GLN A 299 -5.00 39.85 2.76
N GLN A 300 -4.00 39.58 3.59
CA GLN A 300 -3.61 40.46 4.69
C GLN A 300 -2.99 41.76 4.16
N GLN A 301 -2.00 41.66 3.28
CA GLN A 301 -1.35 42.83 2.65
C GLN A 301 -2.37 43.74 1.93
N ARG A 302 -3.40 43.16 1.33
CA ARG A 302 -4.54 43.88 0.73
C ARG A 302 -5.38 44.63 1.77
N LEU A 303 -5.68 44.03 2.92
CA LEU A 303 -6.42 44.71 3.99
C LEU A 303 -5.62 45.89 4.55
N ASP A 304 -4.31 45.71 4.73
CA ASP A 304 -3.40 46.75 5.22
C ASP A 304 -3.28 47.90 4.21
N SER A 305 -3.20 47.62 2.90
CA SER A 305 -3.15 48.66 1.86
C SER A 305 -4.44 49.47 1.76
N ILE A 306 -5.61 48.82 1.90
CA ILE A 306 -6.91 49.51 1.97
C ILE A 306 -7.01 50.38 3.23
N GLY A 307 -6.46 49.92 4.36
CA GLY A 307 -6.35 50.71 5.60
C GLY A 307 -5.47 51.97 5.45
N LEU A 308 -4.51 51.95 4.51
CA LEU A 308 -3.69 53.09 4.11
C LEU A 308 -4.31 53.94 2.97
N GLY A 309 -5.56 53.64 2.57
CA GLY A 309 -6.28 54.39 1.53
C GLY A 309 -5.99 53.97 0.09
N ALA A 310 -5.25 52.87 -0.14
CA ALA A 310 -5.03 52.36 -1.49
C ALA A 310 -6.32 51.76 -2.08
N SER A 311 -6.53 51.97 -3.38
CA SER A 311 -7.63 51.33 -4.11
C SER A 311 -7.30 49.87 -4.41
N PRO A 312 -8.24 48.91 -4.24
CA PRO A 312 -7.99 47.51 -4.56
C PRO A 312 -7.62 47.29 -6.03
N SER A 313 -6.71 46.34 -6.29
CA SER A 313 -6.15 46.07 -7.61
C SER A 313 -6.15 44.58 -7.96
N LEU A 314 -5.84 44.25 -9.22
CA LEU A 314 -5.60 42.85 -9.63
C LEU A 314 -4.22 42.33 -9.19
N ARG A 315 -3.30 43.20 -8.76
CA ARG A 315 -2.00 42.83 -8.20
C ARG A 315 -2.03 42.50 -6.71
N ASP A 316 -3.19 42.68 -6.06
CA ASP A 316 -3.42 42.32 -4.66
C ASP A 316 -3.23 40.81 -4.38
N PHE A 317 -2.98 39.98 -5.40
CA PHE A 317 -2.76 38.54 -5.32
C PHE A 317 -1.54 38.06 -6.13
N ASP A 318 -0.55 38.93 -6.37
CA ASP A 318 0.63 38.60 -7.20
C ASP A 318 1.44 37.42 -6.63
N SER A 319 1.52 37.25 -5.30
CA SER A 319 2.23 36.10 -4.68
C SER A 319 1.51 34.77 -4.94
N THR A 320 0.19 34.75 -4.82
CA THR A 320 -0.66 33.59 -5.14
C THR A 320 -0.53 33.21 -6.62
N VAL A 321 -0.59 34.20 -7.51
CA VAL A 321 -0.47 33.99 -8.96
C VAL A 321 0.93 33.47 -9.31
N GLN A 322 2.00 34.08 -8.77
CA GLN A 322 3.37 33.61 -8.97
C GLN A 322 3.56 32.18 -8.46
N THR A 323 3.11 31.88 -7.23
CA THR A 323 3.18 30.54 -6.63
C THR A 323 2.42 29.51 -7.48
N PHE A 324 1.25 29.87 -8.01
CA PHE A 324 0.45 29.00 -8.89
C PHE A 324 1.12 28.77 -10.25
N VAL A 325 1.70 29.80 -10.87
CA VAL A 325 2.44 29.66 -12.14
C VAL A 325 3.66 28.77 -11.94
N LEU A 326 4.49 29.02 -10.92
CA LEU A 326 5.70 28.25 -10.64
C LEU A 326 5.36 26.78 -10.31
N ARG A 327 4.54 26.54 -9.28
CA ARG A 327 4.29 25.18 -8.76
C ARG A 327 3.21 24.40 -9.52
N GLY A 328 2.22 25.09 -10.08
CA GLY A 328 1.06 24.49 -10.76
C GLY A 328 1.23 24.34 -12.27
N LEU A 329 1.76 25.35 -12.96
CA LEU A 329 1.89 25.33 -14.42
C LEU A 329 3.28 24.89 -14.87
N LEU A 330 4.34 25.49 -14.34
CA LEU A 330 5.71 25.24 -14.81
C LEU A 330 6.29 23.94 -14.23
N SER A 331 6.11 23.65 -12.93
CA SER A 331 6.72 22.48 -12.27
C SER A 331 5.80 21.36 -11.75
N PRO A 332 4.59 21.09 -12.30
CA PRO A 332 3.67 20.09 -11.72
C PRO A 332 4.21 18.65 -11.75
N PHE A 333 5.25 18.38 -12.54
CA PHE A 333 5.93 17.08 -12.62
C PHE A 333 7.19 16.96 -11.73
N ALA A 334 7.59 17.98 -10.97
CA ALA A 334 8.84 18.01 -10.20
C ALA A 334 9.01 16.81 -9.25
N HIS A 335 8.30 16.77 -8.11
CA HIS A 335 8.37 15.63 -7.20
C HIS A 335 7.98 14.29 -7.87
N PRO A 336 6.99 14.21 -8.78
CA PRO A 336 6.73 13.02 -9.59
C PRO A 336 7.93 12.49 -10.39
N LEU A 337 8.81 13.35 -10.90
CA LEU A 337 10.06 12.99 -11.56
C LEU A 337 11.13 12.54 -10.56
N PHE A 338 11.28 13.25 -9.44
CA PHE A 338 12.29 12.96 -8.42
C PHE A 338 12.01 11.60 -7.74
N THR A 339 10.86 11.41 -7.10
CA THR A 339 10.54 10.14 -6.41
C THR A 339 10.37 8.96 -7.37
N ALA A 340 10.11 9.20 -8.66
CA ALA A 340 10.16 8.15 -9.68
C ALA A 340 11.54 7.49 -9.79
N LEU A 341 12.63 8.19 -9.46
CA LEU A 341 14.00 7.66 -9.44
C LEU A 341 14.22 6.72 -8.25
N THR A 342 13.70 7.07 -7.07
CA THR A 342 13.61 6.17 -5.90
C THR A 342 12.86 4.88 -6.27
N GLY A 343 11.72 5.01 -6.96
CA GLY A 343 10.94 3.88 -7.45
C GLY A 343 11.65 3.05 -8.53
N LEU A 344 12.37 3.69 -9.44
CA LEU A 344 13.18 3.04 -10.47
C LEU A 344 14.35 2.25 -9.85
N GLY A 345 15.05 2.85 -8.88
CA GLY A 345 16.14 2.23 -8.13
C GLY A 345 15.71 0.94 -7.42
N LEU A 346 14.60 1.01 -6.69
CA LEU A 346 13.96 -0.17 -6.08
C LEU A 346 13.58 -1.24 -7.11
N ALA A 347 13.00 -0.84 -8.25
CA ALA A 347 12.65 -1.77 -9.33
C ALA A 347 13.88 -2.43 -10.00
N VAL A 348 15.00 -1.73 -10.10
CA VAL A 348 16.30 -2.30 -10.54
C VAL A 348 16.83 -3.28 -9.49
N THR A 349 16.88 -2.89 -8.22
CA THR A 349 17.31 -3.75 -7.09
C THR A 349 16.56 -5.08 -7.07
N LEU A 350 15.25 -5.07 -7.33
CA LEU A 350 14.40 -6.26 -7.33
C LEU A 350 14.51 -7.14 -8.61
N THR A 351 15.10 -6.64 -9.70
CA THR A 351 15.12 -7.36 -11.00
C THR A 351 16.49 -7.60 -11.60
N THR A 352 17.56 -7.05 -11.02
CA THR A 352 18.94 -7.31 -11.44
C THR A 352 19.48 -8.64 -10.89
N GLY A 353 20.32 -9.32 -11.69
CA GLY A 353 21.13 -10.45 -11.23
C GLY A 353 22.51 -10.06 -10.70
N ARG A 354 22.93 -8.79 -10.82
CA ARG A 354 24.25 -8.31 -10.39
C ARG A 354 24.22 -7.93 -8.90
N ARG A 355 25.00 -8.61 -8.06
CA ARG A 355 25.06 -8.40 -6.59
C ARG A 355 25.31 -6.93 -6.20
N TRP A 356 26.24 -6.24 -6.87
CA TRP A 356 26.53 -4.83 -6.59
C TRP A 356 25.34 -3.93 -6.92
N LEU A 357 24.74 -4.10 -8.11
CA LEU A 357 23.61 -3.29 -8.55
C LEU A 357 22.34 -3.57 -7.72
N ALA A 358 22.19 -4.79 -7.19
CA ALA A 358 21.11 -5.11 -6.24
C ALA A 358 21.23 -4.31 -4.93
N ARG A 359 22.46 -4.08 -4.44
CA ARG A 359 22.75 -3.29 -3.24
C ARG A 359 22.64 -1.79 -3.49
N LEU A 360 23.19 -1.30 -4.61
CA LEU A 360 23.37 0.13 -4.84
C LEU A 360 22.22 0.83 -5.58
N ALA A 361 21.38 0.13 -6.37
CA ALA A 361 20.38 0.82 -7.19
C ALA A 361 19.29 1.54 -6.37
N ALA A 362 18.80 0.94 -5.28
CA ALA A 362 17.83 1.57 -4.39
C ALA A 362 18.36 2.85 -3.70
N PRO A 363 19.51 2.82 -2.98
CA PRO A 363 20.05 4.04 -2.36
C PRO A 363 20.50 5.07 -3.40
N ALA A 364 21.07 4.68 -4.54
CA ALA A 364 21.43 5.62 -5.61
C ALA A 364 20.20 6.32 -6.23
N GLY A 365 19.09 5.59 -6.38
CA GLY A 365 17.82 6.19 -6.84
C GLY A 365 17.23 7.19 -5.86
N LEU A 366 17.38 6.94 -4.56
CA LEU A 366 16.93 7.84 -3.49
C LEU A 366 17.84 9.08 -3.38
N LEU A 367 19.17 8.90 -3.35
CA LEU A 367 20.13 10.00 -3.31
C LEU A 367 20.02 10.91 -4.54
N LEU A 368 19.76 10.35 -5.72
CA LEU A 368 19.53 11.15 -6.92
C LEU A 368 18.20 11.92 -6.86
N ALA A 369 17.14 11.35 -6.27
CA ALA A 369 15.90 12.07 -6.02
C ALA A 369 16.12 13.26 -5.06
N MET A 370 16.84 13.03 -3.95
CA MET A 370 17.20 14.06 -2.97
C MET A 370 18.04 15.18 -3.60
N ALA A 371 19.09 14.83 -4.35
CA ALA A 371 19.98 15.81 -4.98
C ALA A 371 19.25 16.67 -6.03
N LEU A 372 18.45 16.06 -6.92
CA LEU A 372 17.67 16.80 -7.92
C LEU A 372 16.61 17.70 -7.26
N HIS A 373 16.00 17.24 -6.17
CA HIS A 373 15.01 18.02 -5.42
C HIS A 373 15.66 19.19 -4.65
N GLY A 374 16.86 19.01 -4.09
CA GLY A 374 17.64 20.11 -3.50
C GLY A 374 18.12 21.14 -4.51
N THR A 375 18.61 20.69 -5.67
CA THR A 375 18.91 21.59 -6.81
C THR A 375 17.67 22.33 -7.30
N TRP A 376 16.48 21.75 -7.15
CA TRP A 376 15.21 22.40 -7.50
C TRP A 376 14.76 23.44 -6.45
N ASN A 377 14.98 23.19 -5.16
CA ASN A 377 14.72 24.16 -4.09
C ASN A 377 15.64 25.38 -4.21
N ALA A 378 16.95 25.14 -4.27
CA ALA A 378 17.98 26.18 -4.39
C ALA A 378 17.81 27.06 -5.65
N ALA A 379 17.10 26.56 -6.68
CA ALA A 379 16.81 27.32 -7.89
C ALA A 379 15.83 28.50 -7.67
N ALA A 380 15.08 28.52 -6.55
CA ALA A 380 14.24 29.65 -6.19
C ALA A 380 15.07 30.91 -5.85
N ASP A 381 16.18 30.71 -5.12
CA ASP A 381 17.02 31.79 -4.60
C ASP A 381 17.93 32.43 -5.67
N LEU A 382 18.07 31.78 -6.84
CA LEU A 382 18.82 32.30 -7.99
C LEU A 382 18.06 33.37 -8.80
N GLY A 383 16.87 33.77 -8.35
CA GLY A 383 16.00 34.72 -9.05
C GLY A 383 15.49 34.21 -10.41
N THR A 384 14.74 35.03 -11.14
CA THR A 384 14.04 34.61 -12.36
C THR A 384 14.96 34.02 -13.43
N HIS A 385 16.14 34.64 -13.67
CA HIS A 385 17.09 34.16 -14.68
C HIS A 385 17.74 32.83 -14.28
N GLY A 386 18.15 32.67 -13.02
CA GLY A 386 18.73 31.42 -12.52
C GLY A 386 17.70 30.29 -12.46
N PHE A 387 16.48 30.58 -12.00
CA PHE A 387 15.36 29.64 -12.04
C PHE A 387 15.09 29.15 -13.46
N LEU A 388 15.01 30.04 -14.45
CA LEU A 388 14.79 29.67 -15.86
C LEU A 388 15.96 28.85 -16.44
N LEU A 389 17.20 29.13 -16.04
CA LEU A 389 18.37 28.33 -16.43
C LEU A 389 18.29 26.91 -15.85
N VAL A 390 17.99 26.76 -14.56
CA VAL A 390 17.80 25.44 -13.93
C VAL A 390 16.58 24.73 -14.53
N TYR A 391 15.49 25.45 -14.85
CA TYR A 391 14.34 24.89 -15.55
C TYR A 391 14.74 24.27 -16.89
N ALA A 392 15.48 25.01 -17.72
CA ALA A 392 15.92 24.57 -19.03
C ALA A 392 16.95 23.43 -18.98
N MET A 393 17.85 23.43 -17.98
CA MET A 393 18.94 22.44 -17.87
C MET A 393 18.58 21.21 -17.04
N LEU A 394 17.56 21.28 -16.18
CA LEU A 394 17.15 20.20 -15.28
C LEU A 394 15.76 19.64 -15.64
N MET A 395 14.72 20.49 -15.59
CA MET A 395 13.34 20.04 -15.75
C MET A 395 13.05 19.53 -17.17
N VAL A 396 13.50 20.28 -18.19
CA VAL A 396 13.27 19.90 -19.60
C VAL A 396 13.97 18.56 -19.95
N PRO A 397 15.27 18.33 -19.63
CA PRO A 397 15.90 17.02 -19.82
C PRO A 397 15.27 15.90 -18.99
N CYS A 398 14.88 16.13 -17.73
CA CYS A 398 14.21 15.12 -16.92
C CYS A 398 12.85 14.71 -17.50
N PHE A 399 12.05 15.68 -17.97
CA PHE A 399 10.75 15.42 -18.60
C PHE A 399 10.90 14.71 -19.96
N ALA A 400 11.84 15.15 -20.79
CA ALA A 400 12.19 14.47 -22.05
C ALA A 400 12.67 13.02 -21.81
N ALA A 401 13.49 12.79 -20.78
CA ALA A 401 13.92 11.45 -20.37
C ALA A 401 12.75 10.56 -19.92
N LEU A 402 11.78 11.10 -19.19
CA LEU A 402 10.56 10.38 -18.80
C LEU A 402 9.71 10.00 -20.03
N ILE A 403 9.50 10.92 -20.98
CA ILE A 403 8.78 10.67 -22.23
C ILE A 403 9.48 9.58 -23.06
N CYS A 404 10.80 9.71 -23.26
CA CYS A 404 11.61 8.72 -23.97
C CYS A 404 11.59 7.34 -23.29
N PHE A 405 11.67 7.29 -21.96
CA PHE A 405 11.52 6.05 -21.18
C PHE A 405 10.13 5.44 -21.34
N ALA A 406 9.07 6.24 -21.31
CA ALA A 406 7.70 5.78 -21.50
C ALA A 406 7.46 5.22 -22.91
N ALA A 407 7.89 5.94 -23.95
CA ALA A 407 7.83 5.51 -25.35
C ALA A 407 8.62 4.21 -25.56
N TRP A 408 9.84 4.12 -25.03
CA TRP A 408 10.66 2.91 -25.05
C TRP A 408 9.97 1.74 -24.34
N ALA A 409 9.42 1.95 -23.14
CA ALA A 409 8.77 0.90 -22.36
C ALA A 409 7.50 0.35 -23.04
N ARG A 410 6.72 1.24 -23.68
CA ARG A 410 5.59 0.89 -24.57
C ARG A 410 6.06 0.09 -25.77
N ALA A 411 7.00 0.61 -26.57
CA ALA A 411 7.49 -0.04 -27.79
C ALA A 411 8.12 -1.42 -27.52
N ARG A 412 8.89 -1.56 -26.43
CA ARG A 412 9.49 -2.84 -26.01
C ARG A 412 8.46 -3.84 -25.50
N THR A 413 7.30 -3.37 -25.03
CA THR A 413 6.17 -4.21 -24.65
C THR A 413 5.37 -4.66 -25.88
N ALA A 414 5.07 -3.74 -26.81
CA ALA A 414 4.39 -4.05 -28.07
C ALA A 414 5.16 -5.08 -28.92
N ARG A 415 6.47 -4.86 -29.15
CA ARG A 415 7.34 -5.80 -29.89
C ARG A 415 7.41 -7.20 -29.24
N ARG A 416 7.23 -7.30 -27.90
CA ARG A 416 7.15 -8.58 -27.19
C ARG A 416 5.80 -9.28 -27.34
N SER A 417 4.70 -8.53 -27.42
CA SER A 417 3.38 -9.09 -27.75
C SER A 417 3.38 -9.64 -29.18
N ALA A 418 3.84 -8.86 -30.16
CA ALA A 418 3.90 -9.27 -31.56
C ALA A 418 4.74 -10.54 -31.78
N ARG A 419 5.96 -10.61 -31.21
CA ARG A 419 6.79 -11.83 -31.25
C ARG A 419 6.16 -13.05 -30.56
N ARG A 420 5.22 -12.85 -29.63
CA ARG A 420 4.50 -13.95 -28.96
C ARG A 420 3.25 -14.37 -29.74
N ALA A 421 2.66 -13.47 -30.53
CA ALA A 421 1.55 -13.74 -31.43
C ALA A 421 1.99 -14.51 -32.68
N LYS A 422 3.17 -14.20 -33.25
CA LYS A 422 3.74 -14.97 -34.37
C LYS A 422 4.12 -16.42 -34.01
N GLY A 423 4.31 -16.73 -32.72
CA GLY A 423 4.71 -18.05 -32.25
C GLY A 423 6.09 -18.50 -32.75
N PRO A 424 6.47 -19.77 -32.52
CA PRO A 424 7.34 -20.49 -33.43
C PRO A 424 6.49 -21.00 -34.61
N GLU A 425 6.86 -20.65 -35.84
CA GLU A 425 6.41 -21.41 -37.00
C GLU A 425 6.92 -22.84 -36.83
N ARG A 426 6.02 -23.82 -37.01
CA ARG A 426 6.40 -25.23 -36.98
C ARG A 426 7.15 -25.54 -38.27
N GLY A 427 8.48 -25.60 -38.17
CA GLY A 427 9.25 -26.44 -39.07
C GLY A 427 8.65 -27.85 -39.01
N ARG A 428 8.18 -28.32 -40.17
CA ARG A 428 7.85 -29.71 -40.48
C ARG A 428 8.96 -30.23 -41.38
#